data_AF-A0A2V9AE83-F1
#
_entry.id   AF-A0A2V9AE83-F1
#
_cell.length_a   1.000
_cell.length_b   1.000
_cell.length_c   1.000
_cell.angle_alpha   90.00
_cell.angle_beta   90.00
_cell.angle_gamma   90.00
#
_symmetry.space_group_name_H-M   'P 1'
#
loop_
_entity.id
_entity.type
_entity.pdbx_description
1 polymer ?
#
loop_
_entity_poly.entity_id
_entity_poly.type
_entity_poly.pdbx_seq_one_letter_code
_entity_poly.pdbx_strand_id
1 'polypeptide(L)'
;MSDTPATRKAAVWVVVVFLLGAAAGGMLGYGYAHRSVAAASAPLSEPERRAKRVAELTQDLVLTSDQAKQLDAILMQRHAEVKTIRDQSDAQLDQVRQKGRDQIRAILTPEQKPNFEEFLKKMDEEKKRNAPK
;
A
#
# COMPACT_ATOMS: atom_id res chain seq x y z
N MET A 1 55.21 18.74 -21.37
CA MET A 1 54.28 17.62 -21.11
C MET A 1 54.77 16.85 -19.90
N SER A 2 54.24 17.13 -18.71
CA SER A 2 54.48 16.30 -17.51
C SER A 2 53.60 16.79 -16.35
N ASP A 3 52.32 16.43 -16.36
CA ASP A 3 51.46 16.57 -15.18
C ASP A 3 51.31 15.23 -14.45
N THR A 4 52.29 15.01 -13.60
CA THR A 4 52.27 14.54 -12.21
C THR A 4 51.20 13.49 -11.80
N PRO A 5 51.60 12.24 -11.44
CA PRO A 5 50.70 11.18 -10.96
C PRO A 5 49.93 11.52 -9.67
N ALA A 6 50.31 12.60 -8.97
CA ALA A 6 49.65 13.08 -7.75
C ALA A 6 48.26 13.67 -8.00
N THR A 7 48.03 14.37 -9.12
CA THR A 7 46.73 15.00 -9.45
C THR A 7 45.69 13.94 -9.81
N ARG A 8 46.10 12.87 -10.52
CA ARG A 8 45.24 11.72 -10.83
C ARG A 8 44.84 10.94 -9.56
N LYS A 9 45.76 10.76 -8.61
CA LYS A 9 45.46 10.13 -7.32
C LYS A 9 44.51 10.99 -6.49
N ALA A 10 44.71 12.31 -6.45
CA ALA A 10 43.81 13.22 -5.75
C ALA A 10 42.38 13.21 -6.34
N ALA A 11 42.25 13.21 -7.67
CA ALA A 11 40.96 13.11 -8.34
C ALA A 11 40.22 11.81 -8.00
N VAL A 12 40.93 10.67 -7.93
CA VAL A 12 40.35 9.39 -7.50
C VAL A 12 39.84 9.47 -6.06
N TRP A 13 40.59 10.08 -5.15
CA TRP A 13 40.15 10.23 -3.76
C TRP A 13 38.91 11.12 -3.62
N VAL A 14 38.81 12.20 -4.39
CA VAL A 14 37.61 13.07 -4.39
C VAL A 14 36.38 12.28 -4.85
N VAL A 15 36.50 11.47 -5.91
CA VAL A 15 35.39 10.63 -6.39
C VAL A 15 34.99 9.60 -5.34
N VAL A 16 35.95 8.96 -4.67
CA VAL A 16 35.67 7.98 -3.62
C VAL A 16 34.95 8.62 -2.43
N VAL A 17 35.40 9.79 -1.97
CA VAL A 17 34.74 10.52 -0.87
C VAL A 17 33.33 10.97 -1.28
N PHE A 18 33.15 11.41 -2.52
CA PHE A 18 31.83 11.78 -3.04
C PHE A 18 30.88 10.58 -3.09
N LEU A 19 31.33 9.42 -3.58
CA LEU A 19 30.53 8.20 -3.63
C LEU A 19 30.18 7.69 -2.22
N LEU A 20 31.11 7.78 -1.26
CA LEU A 20 30.86 7.45 0.14
C LEU A 20 29.85 8.41 0.77
N GLY A 21 29.97 9.72 0.49
CA GLY A 21 29.00 10.73 0.93
C GLY A 21 27.60 10.50 0.33
N ALA A 22 27.51 10.16 -0.95
CA ALA A 22 26.25 9.85 -1.61
C ALA A 22 25.62 8.55 -1.08
N ALA A 23 26.41 7.52 -0.82
CA ALA A 23 25.94 6.28 -0.21
C ALA A 23 25.44 6.50 1.23
N ALA A 24 26.19 7.24 2.04
CA ALA A 24 25.80 7.59 3.41
C ALA A 24 24.55 8.49 3.44
N GLY A 25 24.51 9.52 2.61
CA GLY A 25 23.36 10.41 2.46
C GLY A 25 22.12 9.69 1.94
N GLY A 26 22.28 8.78 0.97
CA GLY A 26 21.21 7.94 0.45
C GLY A 26 20.66 6.97 1.50
N MET A 27 21.53 6.33 2.29
CA MET A 27 21.12 5.39 3.34
C MET A 27 20.40 6.09 4.50
N LEU A 28 20.89 7.25 4.94
CA LEU A 28 20.25 8.05 5.98
C LEU A 28 18.95 8.70 5.49
N GLY A 29 18.94 9.24 4.27
CA GLY A 29 17.77 9.87 3.66
C GLY A 29 16.64 8.86 3.41
N TYR A 30 16.97 7.67 2.88
CA TYR A 30 16.02 6.59 2.70
C TYR A 30 15.45 6.11 4.04
N GLY A 31 16.31 5.89 5.05
CA GLY A 31 15.88 5.49 6.38
C GLY A 31 14.93 6.51 7.02
N TYR A 32 15.24 7.81 6.93
CA TYR A 32 14.41 8.86 7.54
C TYR A 32 13.09 9.08 6.80
N ALA A 33 13.12 9.15 5.46
CA ALA A 33 11.93 9.30 4.63
C ALA A 33 10.99 8.09 4.75
N HIS A 34 11.53 6.87 4.83
CA HIS A 34 10.71 5.67 4.92
C HIS A 34 10.12 5.50 6.32
N ARG A 35 10.82 5.91 7.39
CA ARG A 35 10.30 5.88 8.77
C ARG A 35 9.26 6.96 9.04
N SER A 36 9.43 8.17 8.48
CA SER A 36 8.46 9.26 8.63
C SER A 36 7.18 8.99 7.86
N VAL A 37 7.28 8.45 6.63
CA VAL A 37 6.12 8.03 5.86
C VAL A 37 5.45 6.81 6.53
N ALA A 38 6.20 5.80 6.97
CA ALA A 38 5.62 4.63 7.64
C ALA A 38 4.95 4.96 8.99
N ALA A 39 5.52 5.86 9.80
CA ALA A 39 4.94 6.29 11.08
C ALA A 39 3.69 7.17 10.90
N ALA A 40 3.61 7.95 9.81
CA ALA A 40 2.40 8.68 9.43
C ALA A 40 1.32 7.79 8.79
N SER A 41 1.66 6.53 8.45
CA SER A 41 0.82 5.61 7.66
C SER A 41 0.28 4.43 8.46
N ALA A 42 0.32 4.44 9.79
CA ALA A 42 -0.40 3.43 10.55
C ALA A 42 -1.90 3.56 10.21
N PRO A 43 -2.53 2.54 9.61
CA PRO A 43 -3.93 2.64 9.26
C PRO A 43 -4.74 2.72 10.55
N LEU A 44 -5.27 3.92 10.85
CA LEU A 44 -6.22 4.14 11.95
C LEU A 44 -7.34 3.09 11.87
N SER A 45 -7.86 2.62 13.01
CA SER A 45 -9.06 1.79 13.00
C SER A 45 -10.28 2.58 12.48
N GLU A 46 -11.31 1.90 11.98
CA GLU A 46 -12.53 2.57 11.50
C GLU A 46 -13.18 3.50 12.55
N PRO A 47 -13.27 3.12 13.84
CA PRO A 47 -13.74 4.03 14.89
C PRO A 47 -12.87 5.29 15.03
N GLU A 48 -11.55 5.16 14.99
CA GLU A 48 -10.62 6.29 15.09
C GLU A 48 -10.72 7.21 13.87
N ARG A 49 -10.82 6.63 12.66
CA ARG A 49 -11.02 7.40 11.42
C ARG A 49 -12.33 8.19 11.45
N ARG A 50 -13.41 7.57 11.95
CA ARG A 50 -14.71 8.23 12.08
C ARG A 50 -14.65 9.35 13.12
N ALA A 51 -14.11 9.09 14.32
CA ALA A 51 -13.98 10.08 15.37
C ALA A 51 -13.16 11.29 14.90
N LYS A 52 -12.05 11.06 14.19
CA LYS A 52 -11.24 12.11 13.58
C LYS A 52 -12.05 12.94 12.59
N ARG A 53 -12.80 12.31 11.69
CA ARG A 53 -13.66 13.01 10.72
C ARG A 53 -14.76 13.84 11.39
N VAL A 54 -15.38 13.31 12.44
CA VAL A 54 -16.37 14.05 13.23
C VAL A 54 -15.73 15.28 13.87
N ALA A 55 -14.54 15.15 14.45
CA ALA A 55 -13.81 16.26 15.05
C ALA A 55 -13.44 17.34 14.03
N GLU A 56 -12.88 16.94 12.87
CA GLU A 56 -12.55 17.84 11.76
C GLU A 56 -13.78 18.61 11.29
N LEU A 57 -14.88 17.93 10.98
CA LEU A 57 -16.11 18.58 10.50
C LEU A 57 -16.80 19.41 11.58
N THR A 58 -16.70 19.02 12.85
CA THR A 58 -17.22 19.81 13.98
C THR A 58 -16.47 21.13 14.09
N GLN A 59 -15.15 21.10 13.92
CA GLN A 59 -14.31 22.30 13.95
C GLN A 59 -14.58 23.19 12.73
N ASP A 60 -14.57 22.63 11.53
CA ASP A 60 -14.66 23.38 10.28
C ASP A 60 -16.05 24.01 10.07
N LEU A 61 -17.11 23.33 10.52
CA LEU A 61 -18.50 23.77 10.36
C LEU A 61 -19.10 24.34 11.64
N VAL A 62 -18.33 24.41 12.73
CA VAL A 62 -18.75 24.89 14.04
C VAL A 62 -20.05 24.19 14.50
N LEU A 63 -20.04 22.85 14.45
CA LEU A 63 -21.21 22.05 14.79
C LEU A 63 -21.51 22.13 16.29
N THR A 64 -22.80 22.16 16.65
CA THR A 64 -23.22 21.96 18.04
C THR A 64 -22.98 20.52 18.47
N SER A 65 -23.04 20.26 19.79
CA SER A 65 -22.89 18.90 20.34
C SER A 65 -23.90 17.92 19.74
N ASP A 66 -25.12 18.38 19.47
CA ASP A 66 -26.19 17.53 18.94
C ASP A 66 -25.99 17.26 17.45
N GLN A 67 -25.53 18.26 16.69
CA GLN A 67 -25.15 18.08 15.28
C GLN A 67 -23.95 17.13 15.15
N ALA A 68 -22.94 17.22 16.01
CA ALA A 68 -21.79 16.33 16.01
C ALA A 68 -22.19 14.87 16.30
N LYS A 69 -23.13 14.65 17.25
CA LYS A 69 -23.69 13.32 17.53
C LYS A 69 -24.46 12.76 16.33
N GLN A 70 -25.27 13.58 15.66
CA GLN A 70 -25.98 13.17 14.45
C GLN A 70 -25.00 12.82 13.32
N LEU A 71 -23.94 13.59 13.16
CA LEU A 71 -22.89 13.33 12.18
C LEU A 71 -22.18 11.98 12.44
N ASP A 72 -21.83 11.67 13.69
CA ASP A 72 -21.23 10.36 14.03
C ASP A 72 -22.18 9.20 13.66
N ALA A 73 -23.47 9.32 13.99
CA ALA A 73 -24.47 8.31 13.64
C ALA A 73 -24.59 8.11 12.11
N ILE A 74 -24.63 9.20 11.34
CA ILE A 74 -24.67 9.16 9.86
C ILE A 74 -23.43 8.44 9.32
N LEU A 75 -22.24 8.79 9.82
CA LEU A 75 -20.99 8.20 9.35
C LEU A 75 -20.87 6.71 9.74
N MET A 76 -21.36 6.33 10.92
CA MET A 76 -21.43 4.94 11.36
C MET A 76 -22.35 4.12 10.45
N GLN A 77 -23.57 4.62 10.19
CA GLN A 77 -24.54 3.95 9.32
C GLN A 77 -24.00 3.81 7.89
N ARG A 78 -23.45 4.89 7.33
CA ARG A 78 -22.80 4.87 6.00
C ARG A 78 -21.72 3.81 5.93
N HIS A 79 -20.87 3.70 6.96
CA HIS A 79 -19.82 2.70 6.97
C HIS A 79 -20.39 1.28 6.95
N ALA A 80 -21.43 1.00 7.73
CA ALA A 80 -22.10 -0.29 7.74
C ALA A 80 -22.70 -0.64 6.37
N GLU A 81 -23.39 0.29 5.72
CA GLU A 81 -23.97 0.11 4.39
C GLU A 81 -22.91 -0.21 3.34
N VAL A 82 -21.82 0.57 3.32
CA VAL A 82 -20.69 0.34 2.40
C VAL A 82 -20.05 -1.02 2.67
N LYS A 83 -19.90 -1.43 3.94
CA LYS A 83 -19.37 -2.73 4.30
C LYS A 83 -20.25 -3.85 3.75
N THR A 84 -21.57 -3.76 3.92
CA THR A 84 -22.51 -4.76 3.38
C THR A 84 -22.42 -4.87 1.87
N ILE A 85 -22.41 -3.75 1.15
CA ILE A 85 -22.28 -3.73 -0.32
C ILE A 85 -20.96 -4.37 -0.75
N ARG A 86 -19.88 -4.05 -0.05
CA ARG A 86 -18.55 -4.60 -0.34
C ARG A 86 -18.51 -6.11 -0.11
N ASP A 87 -19.00 -6.60 1.02
CA ASP A 87 -19.03 -8.02 1.35
C ASP A 87 -19.83 -8.82 0.30
N GLN A 88 -20.97 -8.28 -0.14
CA GLN A 88 -21.78 -8.89 -1.21
C GLN A 88 -21.06 -8.88 -2.55
N SER A 89 -20.44 -7.75 -2.92
CA SER A 89 -19.71 -7.59 -4.18
C SER A 89 -18.48 -8.51 -4.22
N ASP A 90 -17.75 -8.63 -3.12
CA ASP A 90 -16.57 -9.48 -3.01
C ASP A 90 -16.93 -10.95 -3.26
N ALA A 91 -18.03 -11.44 -2.67
CA ALA A 91 -18.54 -12.78 -2.91
C ALA A 91 -18.93 -13.02 -4.38
N GLN A 92 -19.62 -12.06 -5.00
CA GLN A 92 -19.99 -12.15 -6.42
C GLN A 92 -18.76 -12.16 -7.34
N LEU A 93 -17.78 -11.31 -7.05
CA LEU A 93 -16.53 -11.25 -7.80
C LEU A 93 -15.74 -12.55 -7.68
N ASP A 94 -15.70 -13.17 -6.50
CA ASP A 94 -15.06 -14.46 -6.31
C ASP A 94 -15.73 -15.56 -7.13
N GLN A 95 -17.07 -15.57 -7.20
CA GLN A 95 -17.79 -16.51 -8.07
C GLN A 95 -17.42 -16.33 -9.55
N VAL A 96 -17.35 -15.08 -10.03
CA VAL A 96 -16.93 -14.77 -11.41
C VAL A 96 -15.49 -15.24 -11.67
N ARG A 97 -14.59 -15.02 -10.71
CA ARG A 97 -13.19 -15.48 -10.80
C ARG A 97 -13.09 -17.00 -10.90
N GLN A 98 -13.84 -17.73 -10.06
CA GLN A 98 -13.84 -19.21 -10.12
C GLN A 98 -14.40 -19.71 -11.44
N LYS A 99 -15.53 -19.15 -11.89
CA LYS A 99 -16.11 -19.49 -13.19
C LYS A 99 -15.11 -19.30 -14.33
N GLY A 100 -14.39 -18.17 -14.35
CA GLY A 100 -13.34 -17.92 -15.34
C GLY A 100 -12.20 -18.95 -15.26
N ARG A 101 -11.75 -19.31 -14.06
CA ARG A 101 -10.73 -20.35 -13.85
C ARG A 101 -11.18 -21.70 -14.40
N ASP A 102 -12.44 -22.09 -14.17
CA ASP A 102 -12.99 -23.35 -14.65
C ASP A 102 -13.14 -23.38 -16.17
N GLN A 103 -13.56 -22.27 -16.78
CA GLN A 103 -13.61 -22.13 -18.23
C GLN A 103 -12.22 -22.27 -18.86
N ILE A 104 -11.19 -21.69 -18.24
CA ILE A 104 -9.81 -21.86 -18.70
C ILE A 104 -9.38 -23.33 -18.54
N ARG A 105 -9.63 -23.97 -17.38
CA ARG A 105 -9.30 -25.40 -17.16
C ARG A 105 -9.92 -26.33 -18.20
N ALA A 106 -11.12 -26.00 -18.69
CA ALA A 106 -11.83 -26.80 -19.67
C ALA A 106 -11.17 -26.82 -21.06
N ILE A 107 -10.43 -25.77 -21.44
CA ILE A 107 -9.76 -25.68 -22.74
C ILE A 107 -8.30 -26.15 -22.72
N LEU A 108 -7.75 -26.46 -21.54
CA LEU A 108 -6.36 -26.88 -21.38
C LEU A 108 -6.19 -28.38 -21.57
N THR A 109 -5.08 -28.77 -22.20
CA THR A 109 -4.66 -30.18 -22.26
C THR A 109 -4.25 -30.68 -20.87
N PRO A 110 -4.29 -32.01 -20.62
CA PRO A 110 -3.86 -32.57 -19.33
C PRO A 110 -2.45 -32.15 -18.91
N GLU A 111 -1.54 -32.01 -19.88
CA GLU A 111 -0.14 -31.60 -19.66
C GLU A 111 0.00 -30.11 -19.30
N GLN A 112 -0.96 -29.26 -19.71
CA GLN A 112 -0.95 -27.82 -19.42
C GLN A 112 -1.54 -27.48 -18.05
N LYS A 113 -2.46 -28.32 -17.52
CA LYS A 113 -3.15 -28.07 -16.25
C LYS A 113 -2.21 -27.82 -15.06
N PRO A 114 -1.12 -28.58 -14.85
CA PRO A 114 -0.20 -28.34 -13.75
C PRO A 114 0.40 -26.92 -13.75
N ASN A 115 0.82 -26.42 -14.93
CA ASN A 115 1.37 -25.08 -15.07
C ASN A 115 0.33 -23.99 -14.76
N PHE A 116 -0.93 -24.23 -15.14
CA PHE A 116 -2.01 -23.30 -14.82
C PHE A 116 -2.33 -23.25 -13.32
N GLU A 117 -2.34 -24.38 -12.63
CA GLU A 117 -2.54 -24.39 -11.17
C GLU A 117 -1.39 -23.70 -10.42
N GLU A 118 -0.14 -23.85 -10.88
CA GLU A 118 0.99 -23.10 -10.33
C GLU A 118 0.83 -21.58 -10.55
N PHE A 119 0.38 -21.18 -11.74
CA PHE A 119 0.08 -19.78 -12.05
C PHE A 119 -1.01 -19.22 -11.12
N LEU A 120 -2.11 -19.95 -10.91
CA LEU A 120 -3.18 -19.53 -9.99
C LEU A 120 -2.68 -19.39 -8.56
N LYS A 121 -1.85 -20.32 -8.09
CA LYS A 121 -1.27 -20.29 -6.75
C LYS A 121 -0.42 -19.03 -6.54
N LYS A 122 0.46 -18.69 -7.49
CA LYS A 122 1.26 -17.46 -7.44
C LYS A 122 0.37 -16.22 -7.36
N MET A 123 -0.67 -16.14 -8.19
CA MET A 123 -1.61 -15.03 -8.14
C MET A 123 -2.33 -14.89 -6.80
N ASP A 124 -2.76 -16.01 -6.20
CA ASP A 124 -3.48 -16.01 -4.92
C ASP A 124 -2.55 -15.64 -3.75
N GLU A 125 -1.28 -16.04 -3.81
CA GLU A 125 -0.25 -15.61 -2.84
C GLU A 125 0.05 -14.12 -2.94
N GLU A 126 0.16 -13.57 -4.15
CA GLU A 126 0.36 -12.13 -4.36
C GLU A 126 -0.82 -11.30 -3.84
N LYS A 127 -2.05 -11.77 -4.08
CA LYS A 127 -3.25 -11.14 -3.52
C LYS A 127 -3.24 -11.15 -1.99
N LYS A 128 -2.88 -12.27 -1.36
CA LYS A 128 -2.76 -12.35 0.11
C LYS A 128 -1.67 -11.42 0.65
N ARG A 129 -0.55 -11.28 -0.05
CA ARG A 129 0.55 -10.38 0.33
C ARG A 129 0.14 -8.91 0.24
N ASN A 130 -0.67 -8.55 -0.76
CA ASN A 130 -1.08 -7.18 -1.01
C ASN A 130 -2.42 -6.82 -0.32
N ALA A 131 -3.08 -7.77 0.35
CA ALA A 131 -4.26 -7.50 1.13
C ALA A 131 -3.87 -6.60 2.33
N PRO A 132 -4.59 -5.50 2.59
CA PRO A 132 -4.34 -4.68 3.77
C PRO A 132 -4.52 -5.55 5.02
N LYS A 133 -3.50 -5.54 5.88
CA LYS A 133 -3.46 -6.26 7.16
C LYS A 133 -4.51 -5.76 8.14
#